data_AF-A0AA47N6F4-F1
#
_entry.id   AF-A0AA47N6F4-F1
#
_cell.length_a   1.000
_cell.length_b   1.000
_cell.length_c   1.000
_cell.angle_alpha   90.00
_cell.angle_beta   90.00
_cell.angle_gamma   90.00
#
_symmetry.space_group_name_H-M   'P 1'
#
loop_
_entity.id
_entity.type
_entity.pdbx_description
1 polymer ?
#
loop_
_entity_poly.entity_id
_entity_poly.type
_entity_poly.pdbx_seq_one_letter_code
_entity_poly.pdbx_strand_id
1 'polypeptide(L)'
;MLEQAQAIKCVFAQDKSRRTLPQLTWQDISVLESVNKALKPVVDFTDILSGENYVTVSSLLPMLAHLEGVLLEESDDDSEMTADLKRVILEQMEDRYVDDTI
;
A
#
# COMPACT_ATOMS: atom_id res chain seq x y z
N MET A 1 -1.69 -4.06 -10.98
CA MET A 1 -0.92 -5.22 -10.45
C MET A 1 -1.35 -6.56 -11.05
N LEU A 2 -2.66 -6.87 -11.17
CA LEU A 2 -3.16 -8.01 -11.96
C LEU A 2 -2.59 -8.09 -13.39
N GLU A 3 -2.32 -6.94 -14.01
CA GLU A 3 -1.67 -6.84 -15.32
C GLU A 3 -0.33 -7.59 -15.41
N GLN A 4 0.43 -7.67 -14.30
CA GLN A 4 1.73 -8.34 -14.29
C GLN A 4 1.65 -9.81 -13.86
N ALA A 5 0.49 -10.31 -13.42
CA ALA A 5 0.35 -11.70 -12.98
C ALA A 5 0.73 -12.69 -14.10
N GLN A 6 0.40 -12.38 -15.35
CA GLN A 6 0.79 -13.19 -16.51
C GLN A 6 2.28 -13.11 -16.80
N ALA A 7 2.87 -11.91 -16.69
CA ALA A 7 4.32 -11.72 -16.86
C ALA A 7 5.10 -12.51 -15.80
N ILE A 8 4.66 -12.46 -14.55
CA ILE A 8 5.25 -13.20 -13.42
C ILE A 8 5.16 -14.72 -13.67
N LYS A 9 3.99 -15.23 -14.08
CA LYS A 9 3.81 -16.64 -14.45
C LYS A 9 4.73 -17.07 -15.60
N CYS A 10 4.86 -16.24 -16.63
CA CYS A 10 5.76 -16.50 -17.76
C CYS A 10 7.23 -16.56 -17.34
N VAL A 11 7.69 -15.64 -16.51
CA VAL A 11 9.06 -15.62 -15.99
C VAL A 11 9.34 -16.88 -15.17
N PHE A 12 8.42 -17.27 -14.28
CA PHE A 12 8.57 -18.49 -13.49
C PHE A 12 8.54 -19.77 -14.33
N ALA A 13 7.74 -19.83 -15.40
CA ALA A 13 7.72 -20.98 -16.31
C ALA A 13 8.99 -21.10 -17.16
N GLN A 14 9.67 -19.99 -17.45
CA GLN A 14 10.90 -19.96 -18.25
C GLN A 14 12.15 -20.36 -17.44
N ASP A 15 12.12 -20.21 -16.11
CA ASP A 15 13.23 -20.59 -15.23
C ASP A 15 13.26 -22.11 -14.94
N LYS A 16 13.87 -22.85 -15.86
CA LYS A 16 14.04 -24.32 -15.77
C LYS A 16 14.96 -24.77 -14.63
N SER A 17 15.71 -23.86 -14.01
CA SER A 17 16.62 -24.16 -12.89
C SER A 17 15.88 -24.32 -11.56
N ARG A 18 14.66 -23.78 -11.48
CA ARG A 18 13.84 -23.71 -10.27
C ARG A 18 12.56 -24.56 -10.38
N ARG A 19 12.72 -25.88 -10.59
CA ARG A 19 11.61 -26.85 -10.63
C ARG A 19 10.80 -26.95 -9.32
N THR A 20 11.22 -26.26 -8.27
CA THR A 20 10.64 -26.29 -6.92
C THR A 20 9.91 -25.02 -6.52
N LEU A 21 9.82 -24.00 -7.39
CA LEU A 21 9.01 -22.82 -7.04
C LEU A 21 7.53 -23.22 -7.04
N PRO A 22 6.79 -22.92 -5.95
CA PRO A 22 5.35 -23.16 -5.91
C PRO A 22 4.67 -22.39 -7.04
N GLN A 23 3.69 -23.04 -7.69
CA GLN A 23 2.86 -22.35 -8.67
C GLN A 23 2.16 -21.20 -7.97
N LEU A 24 2.28 -19.99 -8.51
CA LEU A 24 1.57 -18.82 -8.01
C LEU A 24 0.07 -19.12 -7.99
N THR A 25 -0.48 -19.28 -6.79
CA THR A 25 -1.87 -19.65 -6.57
C THR A 25 -2.76 -18.41 -6.66
N TRP A 26 -4.08 -18.64 -6.75
CA TRP A 26 -5.04 -17.54 -6.64
C TRP A 26 -5.01 -16.86 -5.26
N GLN A 27 -4.60 -17.59 -4.21
CA GLN A 27 -4.45 -17.01 -2.87
C GLN A 27 -3.27 -16.04 -2.83
N ASP A 28 -2.12 -16.39 -3.41
CA ASP A 28 -0.95 -15.51 -3.48
C ASP A 28 -1.27 -14.19 -4.20
N ILE A 29 -2.08 -14.28 -5.27
CA ILE A 29 -2.54 -13.10 -6.03
C ILE A 29 -3.49 -12.25 -5.18
N SER A 30 -4.45 -12.87 -4.48
CA SER A 30 -5.40 -12.16 -3.60
C SER A 30 -4.70 -11.42 -2.44
N VAL A 31 -3.68 -12.04 -1.85
CA VAL A 31 -2.84 -11.41 -0.82
C VAL A 31 -2.13 -10.19 -1.40
N LEU A 32 -1.49 -10.34 -2.57
CA LEU A 32 -0.79 -9.23 -3.21
C LEU A 32 -1.73 -8.08 -3.59
N GLU A 33 -2.95 -8.39 -4.02
CA GLU A 33 -3.98 -7.38 -4.28
C GLU A 33 -4.39 -6.64 -3.02
N SER A 34 -4.57 -7.34 -1.90
CA SER A 34 -4.90 -6.73 -0.61
C SER A 34 -3.78 -5.79 -0.13
N VAL A 35 -2.52 -6.24 -0.20
CA VAL A 35 -1.35 -5.40 0.13
C VAL A 35 -1.29 -4.17 -0.78
N ASN A 36 -1.50 -4.35 -2.09
CA ASN A 36 -1.47 -3.24 -3.02
C ASN A 36 -2.58 -2.23 -2.76
N LYS A 37 -3.80 -2.69 -2.47
CA LYS A 37 -4.93 -1.81 -2.13
C LYS A 37 -4.63 -0.98 -0.90
N ALA A 38 -4.08 -1.57 0.15
CA ALA A 38 -3.71 -0.86 1.38
C ALA A 38 -2.61 0.18 1.15
N LEU A 39 -1.59 -0.14 0.34
CA LEU A 39 -0.44 0.73 0.12
C LEU A 39 -0.64 1.77 -0.99
N LYS A 40 -1.57 1.56 -1.93
CA LYS A 40 -1.80 2.45 -3.07
C LYS A 40 -2.00 3.92 -2.67
N PRO A 41 -2.80 4.26 -1.64
CA PRO A 41 -3.00 5.66 -1.26
C PRO A 41 -1.74 6.32 -0.73
N VAL A 42 -0.90 5.58 0.01
CA VAL A 42 0.38 6.08 0.54
C VAL A 42 1.37 6.33 -0.60
N VAL A 43 1.38 5.45 -1.61
CA VAL A 43 2.21 5.64 -2.81
C VAL A 43 1.79 6.89 -3.58
N ASP A 44 0.49 7.04 -3.84
CA ASP A 44 -0.04 8.20 -4.60
C ASP A 44 0.21 9.51 -3.84
N PHE A 45 0.03 9.49 -2.52
CA PHE A 45 0.36 10.62 -1.65
C PHE A 45 1.85 10.99 -1.72
N THR A 46 2.74 10.00 -1.65
CA THR A 46 4.18 10.21 -1.72
C THR A 46 4.61 10.76 -3.08
N ASP A 47 4.02 10.23 -4.17
CA ASP A 47 4.29 10.71 -5.53
C ASP A 47 3.92 12.19 -5.67
N ILE A 48 2.70 12.57 -5.25
CA ILE A 48 2.23 13.96 -5.27
C ILE A 48 3.17 14.87 -4.47
N LEU A 49 3.46 14.53 -3.21
CA LEU A 49 4.31 15.38 -2.36
C LEU A 49 5.75 15.46 -2.86
N SER A 50 6.29 14.39 -3.44
CA SER A 50 7.63 14.39 -3.99
C SER A 50 7.76 15.23 -5.27
N GLY A 51 6.65 15.44 -5.99
CA GLY A 51 6.59 16.28 -7.17
C GLY A 51 6.45 17.78 -6.88
N GLU A 52 6.11 18.15 -5.65
CA GLU A 52 5.91 19.55 -5.25
C GLU A 52 7.26 20.25 -4.98
N ASN A 53 7.49 21.38 -5.66
CA ASN A 53 8.73 22.15 -5.50
C ASN A 53 8.78 22.91 -4.16
N TYR A 54 7.61 23.21 -3.58
CA TYR A 54 7.51 23.93 -2.32
C TYR A 54 6.28 23.45 -1.54
N VAL A 55 6.54 22.74 -0.46
CA VAL A 55 5.52 22.14 0.38
C VAL A 55 5.26 23.07 1.57
N THR A 56 4.03 23.59 1.71
CA THR A 56 3.65 24.44 2.85
C THR A 56 2.89 23.65 3.91
N VAL A 57 2.93 24.12 5.15
CA VAL A 57 2.11 23.54 6.23
C VAL A 57 0.62 23.61 5.90
N SER A 58 0.18 24.70 5.26
CA SER A 58 -1.20 24.89 4.83
C SER A 58 -1.65 23.94 3.71
N SER A 59 -0.73 23.37 2.93
CA SER A 59 -1.03 22.35 1.92
C SER A 59 -0.87 20.93 2.47
N LEU A 60 0.07 20.71 3.40
CA LEU A 60 0.29 19.40 4.03
C LEU A 60 -0.81 19.00 5.00
N LEU A 61 -1.26 19.90 5.87
CA LEU A 61 -2.25 19.54 6.91
C LEU A 61 -3.56 18.99 6.31
N PRO A 62 -4.17 19.61 5.28
CA PRO A 62 -5.36 19.04 4.65
C PRO A 62 -5.10 17.72 3.94
N MET A 63 -3.91 17.56 3.35
CA MET A 63 -3.51 16.35 2.65
C MET A 63 -3.31 15.18 3.63
N LEU A 64 -2.68 15.43 4.77
CA LEU A 64 -2.50 14.43 5.83
C LEU A 64 -3.86 14.01 6.40
N ALA A 65 -4.72 14.99 6.72
CA ALA A 65 -6.08 14.71 7.20
C ALA A 65 -6.91 13.91 6.18
N HIS A 66 -6.72 14.14 4.88
CA HIS A 66 -7.37 13.36 3.82
C HIS A 66 -6.82 11.93 3.72
N LEU A 67 -5.50 11.77 3.84
CA LEU A 67 -4.87 10.45 3.84
C LEU A 67 -5.38 9.60 5.01
N GLU A 68 -5.37 10.16 6.22
CA GLU A 68 -5.76 9.45 7.45
C GLU A 68 -7.27 9.20 7.52
N GLY A 69 -8.07 10.25 7.34
CA GLY A 69 -9.52 10.20 7.59
C GLY A 69 -10.38 9.82 6.40
N VAL A 70 -9.80 9.55 5.22
CA VAL A 70 -10.57 9.14 4.04
C VAL A 70 -9.91 7.98 3.30
N LEU A 71 -8.59 8.05 3.07
CA LEU A 71 -7.93 7.06 2.23
C LEU A 71 -7.49 5.80 2.98
N LEU A 72 -7.08 5.96 4.25
CA LEU A 72 -6.70 4.88 5.15
C LEU A 72 -7.84 4.43 6.07
N GLU A 73 -9.01 5.07 6.00
CA GLU A 73 -10.19 4.59 6.73
C GLU A 73 -10.63 3.21 6.19
N GLU A 74 -11.09 2.36 7.10
CA GLU A 74 -11.63 1.05 6.76
C GLU A 74 -12.91 1.22 5.93
N SER A 75 -13.00 0.53 4.79
CA SER A 75 -14.17 0.52 3.92
C SER A 75 -14.87 -0.83 3.98
N ASP A 76 -16.19 -0.86 3.79
CA ASP A 76 -16.98 -2.10 3.65
C ASP A 76 -16.51 -2.99 2.48
N ASP A 77 -15.80 -2.41 1.49
CA ASP A 77 -15.23 -3.11 0.34
C ASP A 77 -13.82 -3.70 0.61
N ASP A 78 -13.23 -3.41 1.78
CA ASP A 78 -11.91 -3.89 2.13
C ASP A 78 -11.95 -5.37 2.55
N SER A 79 -10.92 -6.12 2.16
CA SER A 79 -10.68 -7.42 2.79
C SER A 79 -10.22 -7.20 4.23
N GLU A 80 -10.46 -8.18 5.12
CA GLU A 80 -9.98 -8.16 6.51
C GLU A 80 -8.48 -7.79 6.58
N MET A 81 -7.67 -8.40 5.73
CA MET A 81 -6.24 -8.09 5.62
C MET A 81 -5.97 -6.63 5.17
N THR A 82 -6.78 -6.09 4.25
CA THR A 82 -6.61 -4.71 3.77
C THR A 82 -6.95 -3.71 4.87
N ALA A 83 -8.05 -3.93 5.60
CA ALA A 83 -8.45 -3.14 6.76
C ALA A 83 -7.38 -3.17 7.86
N ASP A 84 -6.88 -4.37 8.19
CA ASP A 84 -5.81 -4.55 9.17
C ASP A 84 -4.52 -3.80 8.76
N LEU A 85 -4.12 -3.88 7.49
CA LEU A 85 -2.96 -3.15 6.99
C LEU A 85 -3.15 -1.63 7.07
N LYS A 86 -4.33 -1.13 6.66
CA LYS A 86 -4.67 0.30 6.74
C LYS A 86 -4.58 0.81 8.17
N ARG A 87 -5.14 0.05 9.12
CA ARG A 87 -5.06 0.36 10.56
C ARG A 87 -3.63 0.39 11.06
N VAL A 88 -2.80 -0.61 10.73
CA VAL A 88 -1.38 -0.63 11.11
C VAL A 88 -0.61 0.56 10.52
N ILE A 89 -0.90 0.94 9.28
CA ILE A 89 -0.28 2.12 8.64
C ILE A 89 -0.67 3.38 9.41
N LEU A 90 -1.95 3.55 9.74
CA LEU A 90 -2.44 4.69 10.49
C LEU A 90 -1.80 4.76 11.89
N GLU A 91 -1.78 3.65 12.63
CA GLU A 91 -1.11 3.56 13.93
C GLU A 91 0.38 3.92 13.85
N GLN A 92 1.09 3.47 12.81
CA GLN A 92 2.50 3.82 12.61
C GLN A 92 2.70 5.30 12.26
N MET A 93 1.75 5.91 11.55
CA MET A 93 1.76 7.33 11.25
C MET A 93 1.38 8.18 12.47
N GLU A 94 0.54 7.69 13.37
CA GLU A 94 0.27 8.39 14.62
C GLU A 94 1.48 8.28 15.57
N ASP A 95 2.00 7.06 15.80
CA ASP A 95 3.10 6.77 16.74
C ASP A 95 4.41 7.51 16.40
N ARG A 96 4.74 7.65 15.11
CA ARG A 96 5.96 8.34 14.67
C ARG A 96 5.92 9.86 14.84
N TYR A 97 4.73 10.42 14.98
CA TYR A 97 4.50 11.86 15.11
C TYR A 97 3.79 12.20 16.43
N VAL A 98 3.63 11.21 17.34
CA VAL A 98 3.51 11.49 18.77
C VAL A 98 4.79 12.20 19.15
N ASP A 99 4.63 13.49 19.34
CA ASP A 99 5.65 14.41 19.76
C ASP A 99 6.48 13.76 20.88
N ASP A 100 7.80 13.64 20.69
CA ASP A 100 8.77 13.75 21.79
C ASP A 100 8.72 15.21 22.30
N THR A 101 7.52 15.58 22.74
CA THR A 101 7.07 16.73 23.50
C THR A 101 7.78 16.84 24.83
N ILE A 102 8.98 17.42 24.83
CA ILE A 102 9.69 18.10 25.93
C ILE A 102 8.78 18.50 27.11
#